data_AF-A0A0F9CQZ6-F1
#
_entry.id   AF-A0A0F9CQZ6-F1
#
_cell.length_a   1.000
_cell.length_b   1.000
_cell.length_c   1.000
_cell.angle_alpha   90.00
_cell.angle_beta   90.00
_cell.angle_gamma   90.00
#
_symmetry.space_group_name_H-M   'P 1'
#
loop_
_entity.id
_entity.type
_entity.pdbx_description
1 polymer ?
#
loop_
_entity_poly.entity_id
_entity_poly.type
_entity_poly.pdbx_seq_one_letter_code
_entity_poly.pdbx_strand_id
1 'polypeptide(L)'
;MEYHLYNDEEWLKRKYIILGKTGKEIAKICKTHSQVIYNKLRKFGIFKLPRKNQNKLEIKKYKCRGYLFCLYILCKMSTVEIGRECEVNRITICRWLKIHNIKREKPLYTNKQWLYNHYIILKKSSNQIAKEFYNITDSSTILNWLRKFKIPIRSISKSHKISHNKLEYIAKRSGKNNHMWKEWENLSYEQKHRRKRNELKEMDIFEPENCPDCSKKPRIKKYIHLMNLDHKYLDNTLDYYYMCIWCHKIYDFLAGLRKHKTIKPIPNLIKNLLQLKTREEREQLLKKVIR
;
A
#
# COMPACT_ATOMS: atom_id res chain seq x y z
N MET A 1 -21.50 -50.03 10.02
CA MET A 1 -22.77 -50.46 9.39
C MET A 1 -23.24 -49.36 8.43
N GLU A 2 -23.03 -49.50 7.12
CA GLU A 2 -23.43 -48.48 6.11
C GLU A 2 -24.58 -48.98 5.20
N TYR A 3 -25.38 -49.97 5.64
CA TYR A 3 -26.25 -50.74 4.74
C TYR A 3 -27.49 -49.99 4.20
N HIS A 4 -27.78 -48.77 4.67
CA HIS A 4 -28.99 -48.05 4.25
C HIS A 4 -28.80 -46.54 4.05
N LEU A 5 -27.57 -46.06 3.88
CA LEU A 5 -27.30 -44.62 3.66
C LEU A 5 -27.99 -44.05 2.42
N TYR A 6 -28.33 -44.89 1.44
CA TYR A 6 -29.06 -44.48 0.24
C TYR A 6 -30.55 -44.14 0.48
N ASN A 7 -31.08 -44.40 1.68
CA ASN A 7 -32.41 -43.95 2.08
C ASN A 7 -32.43 -42.48 2.52
N ASP A 8 -31.26 -41.90 2.84
CA ASP A 8 -31.10 -40.48 3.11
C ASP A 8 -30.94 -39.73 1.78
N GLU A 9 -31.91 -38.86 1.48
CA GLU A 9 -31.95 -38.05 0.27
C GLU A 9 -30.72 -37.13 0.14
N GLU A 10 -30.29 -36.49 1.23
CA GLU A 10 -29.16 -35.55 1.23
C GLU A 10 -27.83 -36.28 1.05
N TRP A 11 -27.66 -37.43 1.69
CA TRP A 11 -26.49 -38.28 1.45
C TRP A 11 -26.41 -38.73 -0.01
N LEU A 12 -27.54 -39.16 -0.59
CA LEU A 12 -27.60 -39.64 -1.96
C LEU A 12 -27.36 -38.51 -2.97
N LYS A 13 -27.90 -37.30 -2.73
CA LYS A 13 -27.58 -36.08 -3.50
C LYS A 13 -26.09 -35.78 -3.43
N ARG A 14 -25.48 -35.84 -2.24
CA ARG A 14 -24.05 -35.57 -2.07
C ARG A 14 -23.19 -36.54 -2.87
N LYS A 15 -23.43 -37.84 -2.77
CA LYS A 15 -22.63 -38.82 -3.51
C LYS A 15 -22.86 -38.73 -5.02
N TYR A 16 -24.11 -38.61 -5.47
CA TYR A 16 -24.45 -38.66 -6.90
C TYR A 16 -24.17 -37.33 -7.62
N ILE A 17 -24.60 -36.21 -7.04
CA ILE A 17 -24.49 -34.89 -7.67
C ILE A 17 -23.14 -34.23 -7.37
N ILE A 18 -22.71 -34.23 -6.10
CA ILE A 18 -21.52 -33.46 -5.70
C ILE A 18 -20.24 -34.22 -6.07
N LEU A 19 -20.16 -35.49 -5.69
CA LEU A 19 -18.98 -36.32 -5.96
C LEU A 19 -19.00 -36.95 -7.35
N GLY A 20 -20.07 -36.75 -8.13
CA GLY A 20 -20.21 -37.28 -9.49
C GLY A 20 -20.20 -38.81 -9.56
N LYS A 21 -20.48 -39.51 -8.44
CA LYS A 21 -20.46 -40.97 -8.42
C LYS A 21 -21.65 -41.52 -9.20
N THR A 22 -21.38 -42.49 -10.05
CA THR A 22 -22.40 -43.25 -10.74
C THR A 22 -23.23 -44.07 -9.75
N GLY A 23 -24.46 -44.44 -10.13
CA GLY A 23 -25.30 -45.32 -9.32
C GLY A 23 -24.62 -46.65 -8.98
N LYS A 24 -23.74 -47.15 -9.85
CA LYS A 24 -22.90 -48.35 -9.62
C LYS A 24 -21.86 -48.13 -8.53
N GLU A 25 -21.13 -47.01 -8.55
CA GLU A 25 -20.14 -46.70 -7.52
C GLU A 25 -20.79 -46.47 -6.16
N ILE A 26 -21.95 -45.80 -6.12
CA ILE A 26 -22.73 -45.63 -4.89
C ILE A 26 -23.23 -46.97 -4.37
N ALA A 27 -23.69 -47.86 -5.26
CA ALA A 27 -24.09 -49.21 -4.90
C ALA A 27 -22.94 -50.00 -4.27
N LYS A 28 -21.71 -49.87 -4.79
CA LYS A 28 -20.52 -50.50 -4.21
C LYS A 28 -20.25 -49.99 -2.78
N ILE A 29 -20.42 -48.70 -2.54
CA ILE A 29 -20.27 -48.09 -1.21
C ILE A 29 -21.32 -48.64 -0.25
N CYS A 30 -22.60 -48.64 -0.66
CA CYS A 30 -23.71 -49.13 0.16
C CYS A 30 -23.84 -50.66 0.21
N LYS A 31 -22.93 -51.40 -0.45
CA LYS A 31 -23.00 -52.86 -0.62
C LYS A 31 -24.40 -53.34 -1.06
N THR A 32 -24.98 -52.65 -2.05
CA THR A 32 -26.32 -52.95 -2.58
C THR A 32 -26.32 -53.04 -4.10
N HIS A 33 -27.43 -53.47 -4.71
CA HIS A 33 -27.56 -53.54 -6.15
C HIS A 33 -27.74 -52.14 -6.76
N SER A 34 -27.07 -51.85 -7.88
CA SER A 34 -27.15 -50.53 -8.56
C SER A 34 -28.58 -50.11 -8.88
N GLN A 35 -29.48 -51.06 -9.19
CA GLN A 35 -30.90 -50.80 -9.42
C GLN A 35 -31.60 -50.17 -8.19
N VAL A 36 -31.24 -50.58 -6.97
CA VAL A 36 -31.80 -50.01 -5.73
C VAL A 36 -31.45 -48.52 -5.65
N ILE A 37 -30.21 -48.17 -5.94
CA ILE A 37 -29.74 -46.79 -5.98
C ILE A 37 -30.48 -46.00 -7.06
N TYR A 38 -30.61 -46.52 -8.29
CA TYR A 38 -31.33 -45.82 -9.35
C TYR A 38 -32.80 -45.61 -9.05
N ASN A 39 -33.46 -46.58 -8.40
CA ASN A 39 -34.85 -46.44 -7.97
C ASN A 39 -34.98 -45.34 -6.90
N LYS A 40 -34.02 -45.25 -5.98
CA LYS A 40 -34.00 -44.19 -4.94
C LYS A 40 -33.70 -42.82 -5.53
N LEU A 41 -32.73 -42.72 -6.44
CA LEU A 41 -32.46 -41.50 -7.19
C LEU A 41 -33.68 -41.03 -7.99
N ARG A 42 -34.45 -41.95 -8.60
CA ARG A 42 -35.72 -41.63 -9.27
C ARG A 42 -36.79 -41.17 -8.27
N LYS A 43 -36.95 -41.90 -7.16
CA LYS A 43 -37.91 -41.58 -6.09
C LYS A 43 -37.69 -40.17 -5.54
N PHE A 44 -36.44 -39.75 -5.38
CA PHE A 44 -36.08 -38.40 -4.90
C PHE A 44 -36.00 -37.34 -6.02
N GLY A 45 -36.33 -37.68 -7.26
CA GLY A 45 -36.25 -36.72 -8.38
C GLY A 45 -34.83 -36.28 -8.74
N ILE A 46 -33.81 -37.01 -8.30
CA ILE A 46 -32.38 -36.74 -8.57
C ILE A 46 -31.99 -37.29 -9.94
N PHE A 47 -32.65 -38.36 -10.39
CA PHE A 47 -32.31 -39.06 -11.61
C PHE A 47 -32.91 -38.40 -12.86
N LYS A 48 -32.16 -37.52 -13.52
CA LYS A 48 -32.47 -37.06 -14.89
C LYS A 48 -31.56 -37.79 -15.88
N LEU A 49 -32.12 -38.69 -16.69
CA LEU A 49 -31.40 -39.32 -17.81
C LEU A 49 -31.23 -38.32 -18.95
N PRO A 50 -30.01 -38.04 -19.45
CA PRO A 50 -29.83 -37.56 -20.80
C PRO A 50 -30.01 -38.74 -21.77
N ARG A 51 -30.87 -38.59 -22.77
CA ARG A 51 -31.01 -39.54 -23.89
C ARG A 51 -29.66 -39.69 -24.61
N LYS A 52 -29.37 -40.92 -25.05
CA LYS A 52 -28.08 -41.44 -25.54
C LYS A 52 -27.43 -40.75 -26.76
N ASN A 53 -27.96 -39.66 -27.31
CA ASN A 53 -27.44 -39.04 -28.54
C ASN A 53 -27.24 -37.52 -28.44
N GLN A 54 -26.45 -37.06 -27.47
CA GLN A 54 -25.90 -35.71 -27.52
C GLN A 54 -24.39 -35.80 -27.35
N ASN A 55 -23.66 -35.27 -28.33
CA ASN A 55 -22.24 -34.95 -28.23
C ASN A 55 -21.94 -34.47 -26.82
N LYS A 56 -21.02 -35.17 -26.14
CA LYS A 56 -20.74 -35.14 -24.71
C LYS A 56 -20.23 -33.77 -24.25
N LEU A 57 -21.10 -32.75 -24.29
CA LEU A 57 -20.90 -31.46 -23.67
C LEU A 57 -20.86 -31.71 -22.18
N GLU A 58 -19.65 -31.75 -21.64
CA GLU A 58 -19.40 -31.88 -20.21
C GLU A 58 -20.19 -30.79 -19.48
N ILE A 59 -21.24 -31.21 -18.77
CA ILE A 59 -22.08 -30.27 -18.01
C ILE A 59 -21.20 -29.72 -16.91
N LYS A 60 -20.74 -28.48 -17.11
CA LYS A 60 -19.89 -27.78 -16.14
C LYS A 60 -20.53 -27.81 -14.76
N LYS A 61 -19.81 -28.32 -13.76
CA LYS A 61 -20.32 -28.59 -12.39
C LYS A 61 -21.04 -27.39 -11.77
N TYR A 62 -20.50 -26.18 -11.96
CA TYR A 62 -21.09 -24.94 -11.44
C TYR A 62 -22.45 -24.56 -12.04
N LYS A 63 -22.91 -25.20 -13.13
CA LYS A 63 -24.27 -25.01 -13.65
C LYS A 63 -25.30 -25.81 -12.85
N CYS A 64 -24.87 -26.80 -12.08
CA CYS A 64 -25.75 -27.62 -11.27
C CYS A 64 -26.13 -26.91 -9.96
N ARG A 65 -27.44 -26.76 -9.70
CA ARG A 65 -27.96 -26.13 -8.47
C ARG A 65 -27.46 -26.82 -7.21
N GLY A 66 -27.56 -28.15 -7.15
CA GLY A 66 -27.18 -28.93 -5.97
C GLY A 66 -25.71 -28.76 -5.63
N TYR A 67 -24.84 -28.78 -6.65
CA TYR A 67 -23.41 -28.56 -6.48
C TYR A 67 -23.12 -27.17 -5.89
N LEU A 68 -23.66 -26.10 -6.49
CA LEU A 68 -23.47 -24.74 -5.97
C LEU A 68 -24.07 -24.54 -4.57
N PHE A 69 -25.24 -25.12 -4.30
CA PHE A 69 -25.86 -25.05 -2.97
C PHE A 69 -24.95 -25.67 -1.92
N CYS A 70 -24.38 -26.84 -2.20
CA CYS A 70 -23.53 -27.51 -1.23
C CYS A 70 -22.23 -26.76 -0.98
N LEU A 71 -21.53 -26.32 -2.03
CA LEU A 71 -20.29 -25.57 -1.82
C LEU A 71 -20.55 -24.24 -1.10
N TYR A 72 -21.61 -23.50 -1.48
CA TYR A 72 -21.85 -22.17 -0.96
C TYR A 72 -22.54 -22.16 0.41
N ILE A 73 -23.58 -22.98 0.60
CA ILE A 73 -24.39 -22.99 1.83
C ILE A 73 -23.83 -23.97 2.86
N LEU A 74 -23.54 -25.21 2.46
CA LEU A 74 -23.10 -26.26 3.40
C LEU A 74 -21.62 -26.13 3.73
N CYS A 75 -20.77 -25.94 2.72
CA CYS A 75 -19.32 -25.82 2.90
C CYS A 75 -18.86 -24.38 3.15
N LYS A 76 -19.76 -23.40 3.12
CA LYS A 76 -19.47 -21.97 3.34
C LYS A 76 -18.33 -21.41 2.47
N MET A 77 -18.12 -21.97 1.27
CA MET A 77 -17.11 -21.49 0.34
C MET A 77 -17.54 -20.15 -0.27
N SER A 78 -16.60 -19.22 -0.37
CA SER A 78 -16.80 -17.96 -1.08
C SER A 78 -16.96 -18.19 -2.59
N THR A 79 -17.59 -17.25 -3.29
CA THR A 79 -17.72 -17.35 -4.77
C THR A 79 -16.37 -17.31 -5.50
N VAL A 80 -15.31 -16.84 -4.84
CA VAL A 80 -13.93 -16.84 -5.34
C VAL A 80 -13.32 -18.23 -5.22
N GLU A 81 -13.50 -18.91 -4.09
CA GLU A 81 -13.02 -20.28 -3.87
C GLU A 81 -13.76 -21.26 -4.79
N ILE A 82 -15.09 -21.15 -4.89
CA ILE A 82 -15.88 -21.95 -5.84
C ILE A 82 -15.43 -21.66 -7.27
N GLY A 83 -15.12 -20.41 -7.59
CA GLY A 83 -14.60 -20.03 -8.90
C GLY A 83 -13.28 -20.72 -9.22
N ARG A 84 -12.34 -20.74 -8.27
CA ARG A 84 -11.05 -21.44 -8.41
C ARG A 84 -11.25 -22.95 -8.59
N GLU A 85 -12.08 -23.57 -7.74
CA GLU A 85 -12.42 -25.00 -7.81
C GLU A 85 -13.04 -25.40 -9.15
N CYS A 86 -13.82 -24.50 -9.76
CA CYS A 86 -14.51 -24.74 -11.01
C CYS A 86 -13.79 -24.16 -12.24
N GLU A 87 -12.58 -23.62 -12.07
CA GLU A 87 -11.80 -22.93 -13.10
C GLU A 87 -12.60 -21.85 -13.85
N VAL A 88 -13.41 -21.07 -13.10
CA VAL A 88 -14.20 -19.97 -13.63
C VAL A 88 -14.12 -18.72 -12.78
N ASN A 89 -14.34 -17.56 -13.40
CA ASN A 89 -14.41 -16.30 -12.70
C ASN A 89 -15.56 -16.29 -11.65
N ARG A 90 -15.33 -15.68 -10.47
CA ARG A 90 -16.34 -15.49 -9.42
C ARG A 90 -17.66 -14.87 -9.90
N ILE A 91 -17.62 -14.05 -10.96
CA ILE A 91 -18.80 -13.43 -11.57
C ILE A 91 -19.71 -14.50 -12.16
N THR A 92 -19.14 -15.52 -12.81
CA THR A 92 -19.87 -16.69 -13.33
C THR A 92 -20.58 -17.42 -12.21
N ILE A 93 -19.89 -17.67 -11.09
CA ILE A 93 -20.50 -18.30 -9.91
C ILE A 93 -21.63 -17.44 -9.34
N CYS A 94 -21.42 -16.13 -9.19
CA CYS A 94 -22.47 -15.19 -8.73
C CYS A 94 -23.71 -15.24 -9.63
N ARG A 95 -23.53 -15.30 -10.95
CA ARG A 95 -24.63 -15.39 -11.92
C ARG A 95 -25.42 -16.68 -11.73
N TRP A 96 -24.76 -17.82 -11.57
CA TRP A 96 -25.43 -19.11 -11.38
C TRP A 96 -26.10 -19.27 -10.02
N LEU A 97 -25.52 -18.72 -8.95
CA LEU A 97 -26.21 -18.61 -7.65
C LEU A 97 -27.52 -17.82 -7.78
N LYS A 98 -27.52 -16.72 -8.55
CA LYS A 98 -28.72 -15.92 -8.85
C LYS A 98 -29.74 -16.73 -9.66
N ILE A 99 -29.32 -17.38 -10.74
CA ILE A 99 -30.20 -18.21 -11.60
C ILE A 99 -30.90 -19.30 -10.76
N HIS A 100 -30.20 -19.89 -9.80
CA HIS A 100 -30.72 -20.96 -8.96
C HIS A 100 -31.45 -20.49 -7.70
N ASN A 101 -31.68 -19.17 -7.56
CA ASN A 101 -32.30 -18.55 -6.40
C ASN A 101 -31.62 -18.91 -5.07
N ILE A 102 -30.30 -19.13 -5.08
CA ILE A 102 -29.50 -19.35 -3.87
C ILE A 102 -29.20 -17.97 -3.26
N LYS A 103 -29.85 -17.64 -2.14
CA LYS A 103 -29.68 -16.36 -1.46
C LYS A 103 -28.23 -16.22 -1.00
N ARG A 104 -27.58 -15.13 -1.41
CA ARG A 104 -26.23 -14.77 -0.96
C ARG A 104 -26.33 -14.06 0.38
N GLU A 105 -25.46 -14.43 1.31
CA GLU A 105 -25.30 -13.67 2.54
C GLU A 105 -24.87 -12.24 2.17
N LYS A 106 -25.59 -11.26 2.70
CA LYS A 106 -25.25 -9.85 2.46
C LYS A 106 -23.99 -9.52 3.26
N PRO A 107 -23.00 -8.83 2.67
CA PRO A 107 -21.82 -8.42 3.43
C PRO A 107 -22.20 -7.59 4.66
N LEU A 108 -21.48 -7.75 5.78
CA LEU A 108 -21.78 -7.04 7.03
C LEU A 108 -21.75 -5.51 6.88
N TYR A 109 -20.90 -4.96 6.01
CA TYR A 109 -20.86 -3.53 5.73
C TYR A 109 -22.13 -2.99 5.07
N THR A 110 -23.03 -3.86 4.58
CA THR A 110 -24.36 -3.46 4.10
C THR A 110 -25.37 -3.29 5.23
N ASN A 111 -24.99 -3.56 6.48
CA ASN A 111 -25.76 -3.22 7.68
C ASN A 111 -25.33 -1.82 8.16
N LYS A 112 -26.29 -0.87 8.21
CA LYS A 112 -26.04 0.52 8.62
C LYS A 112 -25.43 0.63 10.02
N GLN A 113 -25.97 -0.11 10.98
CA GLN A 113 -25.53 -0.05 12.38
C GLN A 113 -24.11 -0.59 12.54
N TRP A 114 -23.81 -1.71 11.89
CA TRP A 114 -22.48 -2.29 11.87
C TRP A 114 -21.46 -1.32 11.28
N LEU A 115 -21.78 -0.74 10.11
CA LEU A 115 -20.89 0.19 9.42
C LEU A 115 -20.68 1.47 10.22
N TYR A 116 -21.73 2.01 10.85
CA TYR A 116 -21.63 3.17 11.74
C TYR A 116 -20.72 2.88 12.93
N ASN A 117 -20.91 1.75 13.61
CA ASN A 117 -20.07 1.38 14.75
C ASN A 117 -18.59 1.28 14.33
N HIS A 118 -18.28 0.59 13.24
CA HIS A 118 -16.89 0.43 12.80
C HIS A 118 -16.26 1.75 12.32
N TYR A 119 -17.01 2.58 11.60
CA TYR A 119 -16.48 3.80 11.02
C TYR A 119 -16.46 4.98 12.01
N ILE A 120 -17.51 5.18 12.80
CA ILE A 120 -17.64 6.33 13.70
C ILE A 120 -17.09 6.00 15.08
N ILE A 121 -17.58 4.93 15.71
CA ILE A 121 -17.25 4.59 17.11
C ILE A 121 -15.82 4.03 17.21
N LEU A 122 -15.52 2.97 16.45
CA LEU A 122 -14.18 2.36 16.42
C LEU A 122 -13.18 3.17 15.58
N LYS A 123 -13.63 4.26 14.94
CA LYS A 123 -12.82 5.15 14.10
C LYS A 123 -12.05 4.46 12.95
N LYS A 124 -12.37 3.22 12.57
CA LYS A 124 -11.66 2.52 11.49
C LYS A 124 -11.79 3.26 10.16
N SER A 125 -10.70 3.42 9.42
CA SER A 125 -10.74 4.01 8.07
C SER A 125 -11.51 3.09 7.10
N SER A 126 -12.05 3.64 6.01
CA SER A 126 -12.72 2.83 4.98
C SER A 126 -11.82 1.72 4.44
N ASN A 127 -10.51 1.97 4.38
CA ASN A 127 -9.52 1.01 3.93
C ASN A 127 -9.25 -0.10 4.97
N GLN A 128 -9.24 0.22 6.27
CA GLN A 128 -9.18 -0.79 7.33
C GLN A 128 -10.42 -1.68 7.33
N ILE A 129 -11.62 -1.08 7.23
CA ILE A 129 -12.87 -1.83 7.15
C ILE A 129 -12.87 -2.75 5.91
N ALA A 130 -12.41 -2.25 4.75
CA ALA A 130 -12.30 -3.04 3.53
C ALA A 130 -11.36 -4.26 3.68
N LYS A 131 -10.21 -4.09 4.34
CA LYS A 131 -9.23 -5.16 4.59
C LYS A 131 -9.77 -6.29 5.46
N GLU A 132 -10.73 -6.01 6.34
CA GLU A 132 -11.39 -7.04 7.18
C GLU A 132 -12.22 -8.03 6.34
N PHE A 133 -12.56 -7.70 5.09
CA PHE A 133 -13.36 -8.55 4.21
C PHE A 133 -12.52 -9.30 3.15
N TYR A 134 -11.34 -9.80 3.53
CA TYR A 134 -10.50 -10.70 2.73
C TYR A 134 -10.39 -10.32 1.23
N ASN A 135 -10.05 -9.06 0.94
CA ASN A 135 -9.85 -8.52 -0.42
C ASN A 135 -11.10 -8.50 -1.32
N ILE A 136 -12.31 -8.73 -0.79
CA ILE A 136 -13.53 -8.76 -1.60
C ILE A 136 -13.96 -7.35 -2.01
N THR A 137 -13.58 -6.35 -1.20
CA THR A 137 -14.19 -5.02 -1.24
C THR A 137 -13.11 -3.95 -1.26
N ASP A 138 -13.13 -3.07 -2.27
CA ASP A 138 -12.30 -1.86 -2.27
C ASP A 138 -12.88 -0.82 -1.31
N SER A 139 -12.01 0.01 -0.75
CA SER A 139 -12.33 1.18 0.07
C SER A 139 -13.43 2.06 -0.55
N SER A 140 -13.49 2.16 -1.90
CA SER A 140 -14.53 2.87 -2.64
C SER A 140 -15.94 2.31 -2.40
N THR A 141 -16.07 1.00 -2.24
CA THR A 141 -17.36 0.35 -1.95
C THR A 141 -17.84 0.71 -0.55
N ILE A 142 -16.95 0.73 0.44
CA ILE A 142 -17.28 1.17 1.80
C ILE A 142 -17.73 2.64 1.79
N LEU A 143 -17.03 3.51 1.05
CA LEU A 143 -17.43 4.91 0.88
C LEU A 143 -18.82 5.04 0.24
N ASN A 144 -19.14 4.23 -0.77
CA ASN A 144 -20.47 4.21 -1.38
C ASN A 144 -21.57 3.83 -0.38
N TRP A 145 -21.32 2.86 0.50
CA TRP A 145 -22.26 2.50 1.57
C TRP A 145 -22.40 3.58 2.64
N LEU A 146 -21.30 4.26 3.00
CA LEU A 146 -21.35 5.43 3.89
C LEU A 146 -22.25 6.52 3.30
N ARG A 147 -22.09 6.85 2.00
CA ARG A 147 -22.96 7.80 1.29
C ARG A 147 -24.42 7.34 1.30
N LYS A 148 -24.67 6.08 0.94
CA LYS A 148 -26.01 5.49 0.87
C LYS A 148 -26.74 5.56 2.21
N PHE A 149 -26.03 5.36 3.33
CA PHE A 149 -26.59 5.46 4.67
C PHE A 149 -26.57 6.85 5.29
N LYS A 150 -26.09 7.86 4.55
CA LYS A 150 -25.90 9.24 5.02
C LYS A 150 -25.02 9.31 6.29
N ILE A 151 -24.02 8.43 6.38
CA ILE A 151 -23.02 8.46 7.45
C ILE A 151 -21.95 9.50 7.06
N PRO A 152 -21.63 10.49 7.92
CA PRO A 152 -20.68 11.54 7.60
C PRO A 152 -19.32 10.99 7.21
N ILE A 153 -18.86 11.31 5.99
CA ILE A 153 -17.54 10.89 5.51
C ILE A 153 -16.50 11.86 6.05
N ARG A 154 -15.46 11.31 6.68
CA ARG A 154 -14.33 12.09 7.17
C ARG A 154 -13.58 12.73 6.01
N SER A 155 -13.18 13.99 6.18
CA SER A 155 -12.24 14.63 5.26
C SER A 155 -10.91 13.90 5.26
N ILE A 156 -10.11 14.09 4.20
CA ILE A 156 -8.77 13.50 4.08
C ILE A 156 -7.94 13.82 5.32
N SER A 157 -7.94 15.09 5.76
CA SER A 157 -7.25 15.52 6.99
C SER A 157 -7.70 14.76 8.24
N LYS A 158 -9.02 14.60 8.45
CA LYS A 158 -9.55 13.82 9.58
C LYS A 158 -9.20 12.33 9.47
N SER A 159 -9.21 11.77 8.28
CA SER A 159 -8.82 10.37 8.04
C SER A 159 -7.35 10.13 8.37
N HIS A 160 -6.45 11.04 7.94
CA HIS A 160 -5.01 10.96 8.20
C HIS A 160 -4.68 11.06 9.70
N LYS A 161 -5.44 11.84 10.48
CA LYS A 161 -5.27 11.91 11.95
C LYS A 161 -5.58 10.58 12.65
N ILE A 162 -6.37 9.72 12.02
CA ILE A 162 -6.86 8.47 12.61
C ILE A 162 -6.09 7.26 12.10
N SER A 163 -5.71 7.23 10.81
CA SER A 163 -5.00 6.08 10.23
C SER A 163 -3.56 5.95 10.70
N HIS A 164 -3.04 6.94 11.41
CA HIS A 164 -1.70 6.89 11.95
C HIS A 164 -1.71 7.31 13.41
N ASN A 165 -1.08 6.45 14.21
CA ASN A 165 -0.10 6.89 15.19
C ASN A 165 0.92 7.78 14.44
N LYS A 166 0.55 9.03 14.13
CA LYS A 166 1.24 9.92 13.17
C LYS A 166 2.73 10.00 13.47
N LEU A 167 3.06 9.93 14.75
CA LEU A 167 4.42 9.88 15.28
C LEU A 167 5.16 8.61 14.85
N GLU A 168 4.55 7.43 14.95
CA GLU A 168 5.16 6.16 14.52
C GLU A 168 5.40 6.11 13.01
N TYR A 169 4.46 6.64 12.21
CA TYR A 169 4.64 6.72 10.76
C TYR A 169 5.72 7.73 10.36
N ILE A 170 5.77 8.90 11.02
CA ILE A 170 6.83 9.89 10.79
C ILE A 170 8.18 9.30 11.20
N ALA A 171 8.26 8.65 12.37
CA ALA A 171 9.48 8.02 12.88
C ALA A 171 10.04 6.93 11.94
N LYS A 172 9.17 6.13 11.31
CA LYS A 172 9.56 5.15 10.28
C LYS A 172 10.06 5.78 8.98
N ARG A 173 9.78 7.06 8.74
CA ARG A 173 10.15 7.79 7.51
C ARG A 173 11.13 8.94 7.77
N SER A 174 11.66 9.06 8.97
CA SER A 174 12.72 10.00 9.32
C SER A 174 13.99 9.26 9.75
N GLY A 175 15.14 9.93 9.62
CA GLY A 175 16.41 9.38 10.08
C GLY A 175 16.80 8.07 9.38
N LYS A 176 17.63 7.28 10.06
CA LYS A 176 18.17 6.00 9.58
C LYS A 176 17.09 4.94 9.26
N ASN A 177 15.89 5.08 9.82
CA ASN A 177 14.78 4.14 9.58
C ASN A 177 14.07 4.36 8.23
N ASN A 178 14.25 5.52 7.61
CA ASN A 178 13.70 5.75 6.28
C ASN A 178 14.49 4.93 5.26
N HIS A 179 13.84 4.08 4.47
CA HIS A 179 14.49 3.34 3.37
C HIS A 179 15.18 4.24 2.33
N MET A 180 14.82 5.52 2.25
CA MET A 180 15.47 6.53 1.42
C MET A 180 16.63 7.25 2.12
N TRP A 181 16.91 6.93 3.39
CA TRP A 181 18.05 7.45 4.11
C TRP A 181 19.33 6.90 3.50
N LYS A 182 20.29 7.79 3.27
CA LYS A 182 21.63 7.43 2.83
C LYS A 182 22.62 7.96 3.85
N GLU A 183 23.69 7.20 4.02
CA GLU A 183 24.91 7.68 4.68
C GLU A 183 25.47 8.88 3.92
N TRP A 184 26.21 9.73 4.63
CA TRP A 184 26.62 11.04 4.14
C TRP A 184 27.39 10.97 2.82
N GLU A 185 28.28 10.01 2.69
CA GLU A 185 29.13 9.75 1.52
C GLU A 185 28.28 9.41 0.28
N ASN A 186 27.10 8.83 0.47
CA ASN A 186 26.20 8.37 -0.58
C ASN A 186 25.13 9.41 -0.96
N LEU A 187 25.11 10.59 -0.31
CA LEU A 187 24.19 11.67 -0.64
C LEU A 187 24.67 12.44 -1.87
N SER A 188 23.71 12.85 -2.72
CA SER A 188 24.00 13.87 -3.74
C SER A 188 24.34 15.21 -3.09
N TYR A 189 25.01 16.09 -3.83
CA TYR A 189 25.32 17.44 -3.38
C TYR A 189 24.08 18.21 -2.86
N GLU A 190 22.96 18.13 -3.58
CA GLU A 190 21.70 18.78 -3.18
C GLU A 190 21.16 18.18 -1.88
N GLN A 191 21.31 16.87 -1.70
CA GLN A 191 20.88 16.17 -0.50
C GLN A 191 21.75 16.56 0.71
N LYS A 192 23.07 16.66 0.53
CA LYS A 192 24.01 17.15 1.56
C LYS A 192 23.65 18.57 1.98
N HIS A 193 23.41 19.46 1.02
CA HIS A 193 22.98 20.83 1.28
C HIS A 193 21.65 20.92 2.04
N ARG A 194 20.65 20.12 1.64
CA ARG A 194 19.36 20.09 2.33
C ARG A 194 19.52 19.59 3.77
N ARG A 195 20.34 18.56 4.02
CA ARG A 195 20.60 18.06 5.37
C ARG A 195 21.31 19.13 6.22
N LYS A 196 22.35 19.78 5.69
CA LYS A 196 23.06 20.86 6.40
C LYS A 196 22.19 22.09 6.67
N ARG A 197 21.30 22.48 5.76
CA ARG A 197 20.32 23.55 6.05
C ARG A 197 19.42 23.22 7.24
N ASN A 198 19.07 21.95 7.45
CA ASN A 198 18.26 21.54 8.60
C ASN A 198 19.08 21.56 9.89
N GLU A 199 20.29 21.00 9.88
CA GLU A 199 21.20 21.03 11.04
C GLU A 199 21.53 22.46 11.46
N LEU A 200 21.82 23.36 10.51
CA LEU A 200 22.05 24.77 10.81
C LEU A 200 20.83 25.43 11.46
N LYS A 201 19.60 25.08 11.03
CA LYS A 201 18.37 25.59 11.68
C LYS A 201 18.20 25.06 13.10
N GLU A 202 18.60 23.83 13.37
CA GLU A 202 18.60 23.28 14.74
C GLU A 202 19.60 24.01 15.65
N MET A 203 20.65 24.60 15.05
CA MET A 203 21.62 25.49 15.72
C MET A 203 21.21 26.97 15.71
N ASP A 204 19.96 27.30 15.34
CA ASP A 204 19.44 28.68 15.23
C ASP A 204 20.14 29.54 14.14
N ILE A 205 20.79 28.89 13.16
CA ILE A 205 21.45 29.53 12.02
C ILE A 205 20.54 29.47 10.79
N PHE A 206 19.82 30.57 10.53
CA PHE A 206 18.89 30.68 9.41
C PHE A 206 19.54 31.27 8.16
N GLU A 207 18.92 31.00 7.00
CA GLU A 207 19.28 31.64 5.73
C GLU A 207 19.02 33.16 5.83
N PRO A 208 20.06 34.01 5.69
CA PRO A 208 19.92 35.44 5.89
C PRO A 208 19.18 36.10 4.72
N GLU A 209 18.50 37.22 4.97
CA GLU A 209 17.82 37.98 3.90
C GLU A 209 18.80 38.67 2.94
N ASN A 210 19.96 39.09 3.47
CA ASN A 210 21.03 39.76 2.74
C ASN A 210 22.30 38.92 2.81
N CYS A 211 23.18 39.06 1.81
CA CYS A 211 24.49 38.40 1.84
C CYS A 211 25.30 38.88 3.06
N PRO A 212 25.81 37.98 3.94
CA PRO A 212 26.61 38.38 5.09
C PRO A 212 27.89 39.16 4.71
N ASP A 213 28.48 38.85 3.56
CA ASP A 213 29.77 39.41 3.14
C ASP A 213 29.64 40.79 2.48
N CYS A 214 28.73 40.93 1.52
CA CYS A 214 28.55 42.17 0.74
C CYS A 214 27.32 42.99 1.14
N SER A 215 26.50 42.52 2.08
CA SER A 215 25.26 43.15 2.56
C SER A 215 24.20 43.42 1.48
N LYS A 216 24.41 42.97 0.24
CA LYS A 216 23.44 43.14 -0.86
C LYS A 216 22.32 42.12 -0.74
N LYS A 217 21.08 42.61 -0.92
CA LYS A 217 19.90 41.76 -1.08
C LYS A 217 19.93 41.11 -2.47
N PRO A 218 19.83 39.78 -2.57
CA PRO A 218 19.74 39.14 -3.87
C PRO A 218 18.45 39.53 -4.60
N ARG A 219 18.53 39.77 -5.92
CA ARG A 219 17.36 40.13 -6.76
C ARG A 219 16.25 39.06 -6.76
N ILE A 220 16.60 37.80 -6.51
CA ILE A 220 15.66 36.67 -6.37
C ILE A 220 16.07 35.88 -5.11
N LYS A 221 15.10 35.49 -4.30
CA LYS A 221 15.32 34.79 -3.01
C LYS A 221 16.22 33.54 -3.12
N LYS A 222 16.30 32.90 -4.30
CA LYS A 222 17.12 31.69 -4.56
C LYS A 222 18.64 31.92 -4.66
N TYR A 223 19.16 33.14 -4.51
CA TYR A 223 20.59 33.41 -4.71
C TYR A 223 21.47 33.38 -3.46
N ILE A 224 20.93 33.12 -2.26
CA ILE A 224 21.77 32.78 -1.10
C ILE A 224 22.10 31.29 -1.15
N HIS A 225 23.33 31.01 -1.56
CA HIS A 225 23.89 29.67 -1.59
C HIS A 225 24.35 29.29 -0.20
N LEU A 226 24.18 28.01 0.14
CA LEU A 226 24.94 27.41 1.23
C LEU A 226 26.21 26.86 0.58
N MET A 227 27.36 27.48 0.80
CA MET A 227 28.64 26.97 0.29
C MET A 227 29.32 26.08 1.33
N ASN A 228 30.18 25.17 0.90
CA ASN A 228 31.14 24.46 1.75
C ASN A 228 32.55 24.97 1.45
N LEU A 229 33.37 25.24 2.46
CA LEU A 229 34.67 25.93 2.30
C LEU A 229 35.58 25.33 1.22
N ASP A 230 35.73 24.01 1.15
CA ASP A 230 36.66 23.37 0.21
C ASP A 230 35.95 22.58 -0.90
N HIS A 231 34.62 22.69 -0.99
CA HIS A 231 33.77 21.94 -1.91
C HIS A 231 33.94 20.41 -1.82
N LYS A 232 34.48 19.88 -0.72
CA LYS A 232 34.50 18.42 -0.47
C LYS A 232 33.21 17.93 0.16
N TYR A 233 32.41 18.85 0.71
CA TYR A 233 31.12 18.55 1.34
C TYR A 233 31.25 17.48 2.42
N LEU A 234 32.20 17.70 3.34
CA LEU A 234 32.34 16.89 4.55
C LEU A 234 31.18 17.17 5.52
N ASP A 235 30.93 16.25 6.44
CA ASP A 235 29.85 16.32 7.42
C ASP A 235 30.21 17.23 8.62
N ASN A 236 30.70 18.45 8.35
CA ASN A 236 31.13 19.40 9.36
C ASN A 236 30.37 20.72 9.22
N THR A 237 29.52 21.06 10.18
CA THR A 237 28.67 22.26 10.14
C THR A 237 29.48 23.57 10.12
N LEU A 238 30.69 23.58 10.68
CA LEU A 238 31.60 24.73 10.68
C LEU A 238 32.16 25.08 9.30
N ASP A 239 32.01 24.19 8.31
CA ASP A 239 32.52 24.43 6.97
C ASP A 239 31.44 24.98 6.03
N TYR A 240 30.19 25.17 6.49
CA TYR A 240 29.09 25.64 5.66
C TYR A 240 28.66 27.08 5.97
N TYR A 241 28.59 27.90 4.92
CA TYR A 241 28.33 29.35 5.02
C TYR A 241 27.27 29.80 4.02
N TYR A 242 26.40 30.71 4.44
CA TYR A 242 25.45 31.35 3.55
C TYR A 242 26.09 32.56 2.86
N MET A 243 25.97 32.64 1.54
CA MET A 243 26.48 33.78 0.77
C MET A 243 25.76 33.92 -0.56
N CYS A 244 25.78 35.12 -1.13
CA CYS A 244 25.24 35.30 -2.47
C CYS A 244 26.15 34.64 -3.52
N ILE A 245 25.55 34.24 -4.64
CA ILE A 245 26.26 33.61 -5.77
C ILE A 245 27.50 34.39 -6.26
N TRP A 246 27.51 35.71 -6.12
CA TRP A 246 28.65 36.54 -6.55
C TRP A 246 29.82 36.45 -5.56
N CYS A 247 29.55 36.61 -4.27
CA CYS A 247 30.55 36.41 -3.21
C CYS A 247 31.09 34.97 -3.23
N HIS A 248 30.24 33.98 -3.52
CA HIS A 248 30.66 32.60 -3.70
C HIS A 248 31.66 32.42 -4.83
N LYS A 249 31.39 33.00 -5.99
CA LYS A 249 32.35 32.96 -7.11
C LYS A 249 33.68 33.63 -6.78
N ILE A 250 33.64 34.78 -6.11
CA ILE A 250 34.88 35.48 -5.67
C ILE A 250 35.68 34.61 -4.72
N TYR A 251 35.01 34.03 -3.72
CA TYR A 251 35.63 33.08 -2.80
C TYR A 251 36.28 31.92 -3.57
N ASP A 252 35.57 31.28 -4.50
CA ASP A 252 36.12 30.16 -5.28
C ASP A 252 37.39 30.56 -6.04
N PHE A 253 37.48 31.80 -6.55
CA PHE A 253 38.69 32.31 -7.20
C PHE A 253 39.83 32.57 -6.20
N LEU A 254 39.54 33.23 -5.08
CA LEU A 254 40.53 33.55 -4.04
C LEU A 254 41.05 32.28 -3.34
N ALA A 255 40.20 31.27 -3.17
CA ALA A 255 40.55 29.99 -2.59
C ALA A 255 41.27 29.05 -3.58
N GLY A 256 41.39 29.43 -4.86
CA GLY A 256 42.01 28.62 -5.90
C GLY A 256 41.17 27.40 -6.33
N LEU A 257 39.88 27.36 -5.98
CA LEU A 257 38.94 26.32 -6.41
C LEU A 257 38.49 26.52 -7.86
N ARG A 258 38.63 27.74 -8.38
CA ARG A 258 38.34 28.09 -9.78
C ARG A 258 39.38 29.06 -10.32
N LYS A 259 39.69 28.96 -11.62
CA LYS A 259 40.60 29.90 -12.30
C LYS A 259 39.86 31.18 -12.72
N HIS A 260 40.49 32.33 -12.51
CA HIS A 260 40.06 33.64 -13.02
C HIS A 260 41.22 34.37 -13.71
N LYS A 261 40.94 35.22 -14.70
CA LYS A 261 41.99 35.96 -15.41
C LYS A 261 42.65 37.05 -14.56
N THR A 262 41.86 37.74 -13.72
CA THR A 262 42.33 38.94 -12.99
C THR A 262 42.44 38.75 -11.48
N ILE A 263 41.82 37.71 -10.90
CA ILE A 263 41.82 37.48 -9.46
C ILE A 263 42.86 36.42 -9.16
N LYS A 264 43.92 36.79 -8.41
CA LYS A 264 44.96 35.85 -7.98
C LYS A 264 44.50 35.13 -6.71
N PRO A 265 44.72 33.80 -6.59
CA PRO A 265 44.39 33.06 -5.39
C PRO A 265 45.27 33.52 -4.21
N ILE A 266 44.68 33.54 -3.02
CA ILE A 266 45.39 33.80 -1.77
C ILE A 266 46.01 32.48 -1.30
N PRO A 267 47.34 32.39 -1.20
CA PRO A 267 48.00 31.17 -0.75
C PRO A 267 47.48 30.72 0.62
N ASN A 268 47.20 29.42 0.75
CA ASN A 268 46.75 28.79 2.00
C ASN A 268 45.43 29.33 2.59
N LEU A 269 44.59 30.05 1.84
CA LEU A 269 43.33 30.60 2.37
C LEU A 269 42.45 29.55 3.05
N ILE A 270 42.21 28.40 2.40
CA ILE A 270 41.41 27.30 2.97
C ILE A 270 42.08 26.75 4.24
N LYS A 271 43.40 26.55 4.22
CA LYS A 271 44.14 26.03 5.39
C LYS A 271 44.04 26.99 6.58
N ASN A 272 44.17 28.30 6.33
CA ASN A 272 44.05 29.33 7.36
C ASN A 272 42.62 29.37 7.94
N LEU A 273 41.58 29.25 7.09
CA LEU A 273 40.19 29.16 7.54
C LEU A 273 39.93 27.91 8.40
N LEU A 274 40.49 26.76 8.02
CA LEU A 274 40.34 25.51 8.77
C LEU A 274 41.08 25.52 10.12
N GLN A 275 42.11 26.35 10.29
CA GLN A 275 42.82 26.53 11.56
C GLN A 275 42.03 27.34 12.60
N LEU A 276 41.06 28.14 12.17
CA LEU A 276 40.19 28.90 13.05
C LEU A 276 39.18 27.97 13.74
N LYS A 277 39.02 28.15 15.06
CA LYS A 277 38.26 27.25 15.92
C LYS A 277 36.77 27.56 15.91
N THR A 278 36.42 28.84 15.79
CA THR A 278 35.04 29.30 15.88
C THR A 278 34.50 29.70 14.51
N ARG A 279 33.16 29.68 14.39
CA ARG A 279 32.48 30.10 13.17
C ARG A 279 32.64 31.60 12.93
N GLU A 280 32.56 32.38 14.01
CA GLU A 280 32.63 33.84 14.00
C GLU A 280 33.99 34.32 13.48
N GLU A 281 35.09 33.69 13.91
CA GLU A 281 36.44 33.98 13.39
C GLU A 281 36.51 33.73 11.87
N ARG A 282 35.94 32.62 11.40
CA ARG A 282 35.91 32.27 9.97
C ARG A 282 35.08 33.25 9.17
N GLU A 283 33.90 33.64 9.67
CA GLU A 283 33.04 34.64 9.02
C GLU A 283 33.71 36.02 8.95
N GLN A 284 34.41 36.44 10.00
CA GLN A 284 35.18 37.69 10.00
C GLN A 284 36.30 37.67 8.96
N LEU A 285 37.04 36.57 8.85
CA LEU A 285 38.10 36.42 7.84
C LEU A 285 37.52 36.38 6.42
N LEU A 286 36.45 35.61 6.18
CA LEU A 286 35.76 35.56 4.89
C LEU A 286 35.30 36.96 4.46
N LYS A 287 34.68 37.71 5.37
CA LYS A 287 34.22 39.07 5.12
C LYS A 287 35.36 40.03 4.78
N LYS A 288 36.53 39.87 5.41
CA LYS A 288 37.74 40.65 5.11
C LYS A 288 38.33 40.32 3.75
N VAL A 289 38.27 39.05 3.34
CA VAL A 289 38.88 38.54 2.10
C VAL A 289 37.99 38.78 0.87
N ILE A 290 36.67 38.73 1.02
CA ILE A 290 35.70 38.88 -0.07
C ILE A 290 35.40 40.35 -0.42
N ARG A 291 35.57 41.27 0.54
CA ARG A 291 35.38 42.72 0.35
C ARG A 291 36.45 43.32 -0.53
#